data_AF-G2IIL3-F1
#
_entry.id   AF-G2IIL3-F1
#
_cell.length_a   1.000
_cell.length_b   1.000
_cell.length_c   1.000
_cell.angle_alpha   90.00
_cell.angle_beta   90.00
_cell.angle_gamma   90.00
#
_symmetry.space_group_name_H-M   'P 1'
#
loop_
_entity.id
_entity.type
_entity.pdbx_description
1 polymer ?
#
loop_
_entity_poly.entity_id
_entity_poly.type
_entity_poly.pdbx_seq_one_letter_code
_entity_poly.pdbx_strand_id
1 'polypeptide(L)'
;MARIIADFILFLDLTDDDVLDPDAAVLMMEDVAARLQDLDKAFLRQLVDAFPVIASEYSGEAHKLVLDIPYSFYLEETLAAGDPVRLAELEALRDARD
;
A
#
# COMPACT_ATOMS: atom_id res chain seq x y z
N MET A 1 5.88 -11.09 6.21
CA MET A 1 6.19 -9.82 5.50
C MET A 1 4.96 -8.94 5.40
N ALA A 2 3.89 -9.34 4.70
CA ALA A 2 2.67 -8.52 4.58
C ALA A 2 2.14 -7.97 5.92
N ARG A 3 2.01 -8.82 6.97
CA ARG A 3 1.60 -8.36 8.31
C ARG A 3 2.53 -7.30 8.91
N ILE A 4 3.84 -7.47 8.79
CA ILE A 4 4.82 -6.49 9.31
C ILE A 4 4.67 -5.15 8.60
N ILE A 5 4.49 -5.17 7.28
CA ILE A 5 4.28 -3.98 6.47
C ILE A 5 2.96 -3.31 6.84
N ALA A 6 1.89 -4.09 6.96
CA ALA A 6 0.57 -3.63 7.39
C ALA A 6 0.63 -2.98 8.78
N ASP A 7 1.18 -3.67 9.78
CA ASP A 7 1.30 -3.15 11.15
C ASP A 7 2.09 -1.84 11.20
N PHE A 8 3.14 -1.72 10.37
CA PHE A 8 3.94 -0.50 10.30
C PHE A 8 3.19 0.65 9.61
N ILE A 9 2.49 0.39 8.51
CA ILE A 9 1.66 1.40 7.83
C ILE A 9 0.53 1.86 8.73
N LEU A 10 -0.13 0.93 9.44
CA LEU A 10 -1.17 1.26 10.41
C LEU A 10 -0.61 2.10 11.56
N PHE A 11 0.60 1.83 12.03
CA PHE A 11 1.26 2.69 13.01
C PHE A 11 1.48 4.11 12.46
N LEU A 12 1.96 4.25 11.22
CA LEU A 12 2.19 5.56 10.62
C LEU A 12 0.89 6.34 10.38
N ASP A 13 -0.20 5.65 10.05
CA ASP A 13 -1.45 6.27 9.60
C ASP A 13 -2.49 6.45 10.71
N LEU A 14 -2.46 5.62 11.76
CA LEU A 14 -3.46 5.62 12.85
C LEU A 14 -2.92 6.10 14.19
N THR A 15 -1.61 6.39 14.30
CA THR A 15 -1.08 7.02 15.50
C THR A 15 -1.47 8.48 15.52
N ASP A 16 -1.96 8.96 16.66
CA ASP A 16 -2.37 10.35 16.84
C ASP A 16 -1.18 11.31 16.68
N ASP A 17 -1.45 12.48 16.11
CA ASP A 17 -0.50 13.55 15.84
C ASP A 17 0.20 14.06 17.11
N ASP A 18 -0.38 13.82 18.30
CA ASP A 18 0.24 14.13 19.59
C ASP A 18 1.36 13.15 20.00
N VAL A 19 1.40 11.95 19.39
CA VAL A 19 2.41 10.91 19.62
C VAL A 19 3.42 10.83 18.47
N LEU A 20 2.96 10.94 17.23
CA LEU A 20 3.81 10.85 16.03
C LEU A 20 3.67 12.12 15.20
N ASP A 21 4.78 12.80 14.93
CA ASP A 21 4.81 13.95 14.04
C ASP A 21 4.28 13.56 12.64
N PRO A 22 3.19 14.18 12.17
CA PRO A 22 2.59 13.84 10.87
C PRO A 22 3.55 14.02 9.70
N ASP A 23 4.41 15.03 9.75
CA ASP A 23 5.40 15.25 8.68
C ASP A 23 6.42 14.11 8.67
N ALA A 24 6.83 13.63 9.83
CA ALA A 24 7.72 12.47 9.94
C ALA A 24 7.03 11.16 9.49
N ALA A 25 5.73 11.00 9.79
CA ALA A 25 4.95 9.86 9.34
C ALA A 25 4.86 9.82 7.81
N VAL A 26 4.55 10.94 7.17
CA VAL A 26 4.48 11.09 5.71
C VAL A 26 5.83 10.78 5.07
N LEU A 27 6.93 11.34 5.58
CA LEU A 27 8.27 11.06 5.06
C LEU A 27 8.62 9.56 5.12
N MET A 28 8.28 8.88 6.22
CA MET A 28 8.48 7.45 6.33
C MET A 28 7.56 6.66 5.38
N MET A 29 6.32 7.13 5.18
CA MET A 29 5.40 6.53 4.23
C MET A 29 5.96 6.60 2.79
N GLU A 30 6.53 7.73 2.39
CA GLU A 30 7.22 7.91 1.11
C GLU A 30 8.42 6.97 0.95
N ASP A 31 9.24 6.83 2.00
CA ASP A 31 10.37 5.90 2.02
C ASP A 31 9.92 4.43 1.90
N VAL A 32 8.83 4.06 2.57
CA VAL A 32 8.22 2.73 2.45
C VAL A 32 7.70 2.51 1.03
N ALA A 33 7.04 3.51 0.45
CA ALA A 33 6.53 3.46 -0.92
C ALA A 33 7.64 3.15 -1.92
N ALA A 34 8.72 3.93 -1.89
CA ALA A 34 9.87 3.75 -2.78
C ALA A 34 10.46 2.35 -2.64
N ARG A 35 10.62 1.85 -1.40
CA ARG A 35 11.16 0.52 -1.14
C ARG A 35 10.26 -0.61 -1.62
N LEU A 36 8.94 -0.47 -1.49
CA LEU A 36 7.99 -1.47 -1.98
C LEU A 36 7.99 -1.51 -3.51
N GLN A 37 8.07 -0.35 -4.16
CA GLN A 37 8.09 -0.24 -5.61
C GLN A 37 9.40 -0.79 -6.23
N ASP A 38 10.51 -0.73 -5.50
CA ASP A 38 11.82 -1.28 -5.91
C ASP A 38 11.97 -2.81 -5.72
N LEU A 39 10.96 -3.49 -5.17
CA LEU A 39 11.01 -4.94 -4.99
C LEU A 39 11.00 -5.70 -6.33
N ASP A 40 11.59 -6.90 -6.32
CA ASP A 40 11.41 -7.84 -7.43
C ASP A 40 9.92 -8.09 -7.70
N LYS A 41 9.52 -8.06 -8.98
CA LYS A 41 8.11 -8.14 -9.38
C LYS A 41 7.42 -9.42 -8.94
N ALA A 42 8.13 -10.55 -8.89
CA ALA A 42 7.52 -11.81 -8.45
C ALA A 42 7.23 -11.77 -6.94
N PHE A 43 8.15 -11.19 -6.16
CA PHE A 43 7.93 -10.99 -4.73
C PHE A 43 6.87 -9.92 -4.44
N LEU A 44 6.89 -8.80 -5.17
CA LEU A 44 5.89 -7.74 -5.06
C LEU A 44 4.48 -8.28 -5.36
N ARG A 45 4.33 -9.15 -6.36
CA ARG A 45 3.07 -9.83 -6.66
C ARG A 45 2.56 -10.64 -5.46
N GLN A 46 3.44 -11.42 -4.83
CA GLN A 46 3.09 -12.19 -3.64
C GLN A 46 2.66 -11.30 -2.47
N LEU A 47 3.26 -10.11 -2.32
CA LEU A 47 2.84 -9.15 -1.30
C LEU A 47 1.46 -8.57 -1.60
N VAL A 48 1.21 -8.12 -2.83
CA VAL A 48 -0.10 -7.60 -3.27
C VAL A 48 -1.20 -8.63 -3.02
N ASP A 49 -0.96 -9.89 -3.41
CA ASP A 49 -1.93 -10.97 -3.22
C ASP A 49 -2.14 -11.32 -1.73
N ALA A 50 -1.18 -11.02 -0.85
CA ALA A 50 -1.26 -11.33 0.58
C ALA A 50 -2.09 -10.31 1.38
N PHE A 51 -2.14 -9.04 0.98
CA PHE A 51 -2.87 -8.00 1.72
C PHE A 51 -4.37 -8.32 1.90
N PRO A 52 -5.12 -8.73 0.85
CA PRO A 52 -6.52 -9.15 1.02
C PRO A 52 -6.71 -10.32 1.97
N VAL A 53 -5.74 -11.24 2.01
CA VAL A 53 -5.79 -12.42 2.90
C VAL A 53 -5.64 -11.98 4.36
N ILE A 54 -4.65 -11.15 4.67
CA ILE A 54 -4.38 -10.73 6.04
C ILE A 54 -5.35 -9.66 6.54
N ALA A 55 -6.01 -8.90 5.65
CA ALA A 55 -6.97 -7.86 6.03
C ALA A 55 -8.06 -8.38 6.99
N SER A 56 -8.48 -9.64 6.83
CA SER A 56 -9.46 -10.31 7.70
C SER A 56 -9.04 -10.40 9.19
N GLU A 57 -7.76 -10.21 9.49
CA GLU A 57 -7.23 -10.20 10.86
C GLU A 57 -7.37 -8.82 11.54
N TYR A 58 -7.62 -7.80 10.75
CA TYR A 58 -7.81 -6.42 11.19
C TYR A 58 -9.31 -6.09 11.17
N SER A 59 -9.70 -5.05 11.90
CA SER A 59 -11.08 -4.61 12.02
C SER A 59 -11.21 -3.10 11.85
N GLY A 60 -12.43 -2.64 11.55
CA GLY A 60 -12.72 -1.22 11.44
C GLY A 60 -11.91 -0.54 10.33
N GLU A 61 -11.29 0.59 10.67
CA GLU A 61 -10.46 1.36 9.76
C GLU A 61 -9.19 0.63 9.35
N ALA A 62 -8.53 -0.06 10.29
CA ALA A 62 -7.34 -0.84 10.00
C ALA A 62 -7.58 -1.93 8.93
N HIS A 63 -8.77 -2.55 8.93
CA HIS A 63 -9.14 -3.51 7.88
C HIS A 63 -9.14 -2.87 6.49
N LYS A 64 -9.72 -1.66 6.37
CA LYS A 64 -9.80 -0.94 5.10
C LYS A 64 -8.42 -0.50 4.64
N LEU A 65 -7.63 0.06 5.55
CA LEU A 65 -6.26 0.49 5.25
C LEU A 65 -5.41 -0.66 4.74
N VAL A 66 -5.48 -1.84 5.36
CA VAL A 66 -4.73 -3.02 4.90
C VAL A 66 -5.15 -3.47 3.50
N LEU A 67 -6.45 -3.41 3.17
CA LEU A 67 -6.93 -3.67 1.80
C LEU A 67 -6.43 -2.64 0.78
N ASP A 68 -6.29 -1.40 1.22
CA ASP A 68 -5.92 -0.27 0.37
C ASP A 68 -4.41 -0.12 0.18
N ILE A 69 -3.56 -0.87 0.90
CA ILE A 69 -2.10 -0.78 0.75
C ILE A 69 -1.65 -0.89 -0.72
N PRO A 70 -2.05 -1.90 -1.52
CA PRO A 70 -1.65 -1.95 -2.92
C PRO A 70 -1.99 -0.68 -3.71
N TYR A 71 -3.22 -0.19 -3.54
CA TYR A 71 -3.72 1.03 -4.15
C TYR A 71 -2.93 2.27 -3.71
N SER A 72 -2.84 2.51 -2.39
CA SER A 72 -2.20 3.69 -1.81
C SER A 72 -0.74 3.83 -2.22
N PHE A 73 -0.07 2.70 -2.46
CA PHE A 73 1.35 2.64 -2.82
C PHE A 73 1.63 2.39 -4.30
N TYR A 74 0.62 2.40 -5.18
CA TYR A 74 0.75 2.19 -6.63
C TYR A 74 1.44 0.85 -6.98
N LEU A 75 1.17 -0.21 -6.20
CA LEU A 75 1.87 -1.48 -6.35
C LEU A 75 1.39 -2.25 -7.58
N GLU A 76 0.11 -2.19 -7.93
CA GLU A 76 -0.42 -2.78 -9.15
C GLU A 76 0.14 -2.13 -10.41
N GLU A 77 0.34 -0.82 -10.41
CA GLU A 77 0.97 -0.06 -11.50
C GLU A 77 2.44 -0.44 -11.63
N THR A 78 3.14 -0.56 -10.50
CA THR A 78 4.53 -1.04 -10.48
C THR A 78 4.64 -2.45 -11.09
N LEU A 79 3.71 -3.34 -10.77
CA LEU A 79 3.63 -4.68 -11.36
C LEU A 79 3.30 -4.63 -12.86
N ALA A 80 2.47 -3.70 -13.28
CA ALA A 80 2.09 -3.46 -14.67
C ALA A 80 3.17 -2.71 -15.48
N ALA A 81 4.28 -2.28 -14.87
CA ALA A 81 5.34 -1.58 -15.59
C ALA A 81 5.83 -2.39 -16.81
N GLY A 82 5.64 -1.85 -18.01
CA GLY A 82 5.93 -2.52 -19.28
C GLY A 82 4.70 -3.07 -20.01
N ASP A 83 3.51 -2.96 -19.42
CA ASP A 83 2.22 -3.24 -20.03
C ASP A 83 1.38 -1.95 -20.09
N PRO A 84 1.45 -1.18 -21.19
CA PRO A 84 0.78 0.12 -21.29
C PRO A 84 -0.76 0.00 -21.30
N VAL A 85 -1.30 -1.14 -21.73
CA VAL A 85 -2.76 -1.36 -21.71
C VAL A 85 -3.21 -1.53 -20.26
N ARG A 86 -2.50 -2.37 -19.50
CA ARG A 86 -2.82 -2.60 -18.09
C ARG A 86 -2.65 -1.33 -17.24
N LEU A 87 -1.65 -0.52 -17.53
CA LEU A 87 -1.45 0.78 -16.86
C LEU A 87 -2.64 1.73 -17.11
N ALA A 88 -3.08 1.88 -18.36
CA ALA A 88 -4.23 2.74 -18.69
C ALA A 88 -5.53 2.28 -18.01
N GLU A 89 -5.74 0.96 -17.87
CA GLU A 89 -6.86 0.41 -17.11
C GLU A 89 -6.79 0.76 -15.63
N LEU A 90 -5.61 0.66 -15.02
CA LEU A 90 -5.40 0.99 -13.62
C LEU A 90 -5.60 2.49 -13.36
N GLU A 91 -5.06 3.35 -14.21
CA GLU A 91 -5.28 4.80 -14.16
C GLU A 91 -6.78 5.15 -14.19
N ALA A 92 -7.54 4.55 -15.12
CA ALA A 92 -8.98 4.77 -15.20
C ALA A 92 -9.73 4.29 -13.94
N LEU A 93 -9.25 3.24 -13.27
CA LEU A 93 -9.83 2.76 -12.00
C LEU A 93 -9.54 3.73 -10.85
N ARG A 94 -8.36 4.36 -10.81
CA ARG A 94 -8.02 5.40 -9.83
C ARG A 94 -8.87 6.65 -10.04
N ASP A 95 -8.94 7.14 -11.27
CA ASP A 95 -9.75 8.31 -11.64
C ASP A 95 -11.24 8.14 -11.28
N ALA A 96 -11.74 6.91 -11.23
CA ALA A 96 -13.12 6.60 -10.84
C ALA A 96 -13.32 6.52 -9.32
N ARG A 97 -12.24 6.42 -8.53
CA ARG A 97 -12.25 6.29 -7.07
C ARG A 97 -12.04 7.63 -6.35
N ASP A 98 -11.35 8.57 -6.99
CA ASP A 98 -11.11 9.94 -6.53
C ASP A 98 -12.32 10.88 -6.80
#